data_AF-A0A378I7Y0-F1
#
_entry.id   AF-A0A378I7Y0-F1
#
_cell.length_a   1.000
_cell.length_b   1.000
_cell.length_c   1.000
_cell.angle_alpha   90.00
_cell.angle_beta   90.00
_cell.angle_gamma   90.00
#
_symmetry.space_group_name_H-M   'P 1'
#
loop_
_entity.id
_entity.type
_entity.pdbx_description
1 polymer ?
#
loop_
_entity_poly.entity_id
_entity_poly.type
_entity_poly.pdbx_seq_one_letter_code
_entity_poly.pdbx_strand_id
1 'polypeptide(L)'
;MNTNNINPIEIDPNVKTAIIYSLEDLFAYTVEIREADKRYYVANSEGPISFGNMKDARDAAIKEGAVAAYLALSKTYDKTGINNPNQNPQERFDYSSINLDEADE
;
A
#
# COMPACT_ATOMS: atom_id res chain seq x y z
N MET A 1 20.41 -13.79 18.30
CA MET A 1 20.07 -13.44 16.91
C MET A 1 18.59 -13.73 16.75
N ASN A 2 17.72 -12.71 16.77
CA ASN A 2 16.28 -12.90 16.57
C ASN A 2 16.04 -13.09 15.08
N THR A 3 15.66 -14.30 14.67
CA THR A 3 15.12 -14.58 13.35
C THR A 3 13.68 -14.09 13.34
N ASN A 4 13.47 -12.84 12.90
CA ASN A 4 12.14 -12.41 12.51
C ASN A 4 11.72 -13.30 11.34
N ASN A 5 10.80 -14.24 11.59
CA ASN A 5 10.11 -14.98 10.56
C ASN A 5 9.18 -14.00 9.85
N ILE A 6 9.68 -13.38 8.79
CA ILE A 6 8.90 -12.49 7.93
C ILE A 6 8.20 -13.40 6.91
N ASN A 7 6.97 -13.80 7.21
CA ASN A 7 6.15 -14.51 6.23
C ASN A 7 5.80 -13.53 5.10
N PRO A 8 6.01 -13.88 3.82
CA PRO A 8 5.55 -13.06 2.71
C PRO A 8 4.03 -12.93 2.80
N ILE A 9 3.51 -11.71 2.68
CA ILE A 9 2.08 -11.47 2.70
C ILE A 9 1.49 -11.98 1.39
N GLU A 10 0.68 -13.03 1.49
CA GLU A 10 -0.12 -13.54 0.39
C GLU A 10 -1.32 -12.59 0.21
N ILE A 11 -1.16 -11.61 -0.70
CA ILE A 11 -2.26 -10.73 -1.11
C ILE A 11 -3.25 -11.60 -1.92
N ASP A 12 -4.42 -11.87 -1.35
CA ASP A 12 -5.49 -12.57 -2.06
C ASP A 12 -5.99 -11.69 -3.22
N PRO A 13 -5.88 -12.14 -4.49
CA PRO A 13 -6.34 -11.37 -5.63
C PRO A 13 -7.85 -11.13 -5.62
N ASN A 14 -8.64 -11.93 -4.91
CA ASN A 14 -10.08 -11.75 -4.82
C ASN A 14 -10.49 -10.71 -3.76
N VAL A 15 -9.54 -10.22 -2.98
CA VAL A 15 -9.77 -9.24 -1.92
C VAL A 15 -9.22 -7.90 -2.37
N LYS A 16 -10.09 -6.88 -2.41
CA LYS A 16 -9.67 -5.51 -2.68
C LYS A 16 -8.73 -5.05 -1.57
N THR A 17 -7.45 -4.91 -1.91
CA THR A 17 -6.37 -4.68 -0.96
C THR A 17 -5.69 -3.34 -1.23
N ALA A 18 -5.49 -2.54 -0.19
CA ALA A 18 -4.72 -1.31 -0.27
C ALA A 18 -3.27 -1.54 0.17
N ILE A 19 -2.34 -1.02 -0.62
CA ILE A 19 -0.92 -0.91 -0.27
C ILE A 19 -0.59 0.56 -0.08
N ILE A 20 -0.22 0.93 1.13
CA ILE A 20 0.21 2.28 1.48
C ILE A 20 1.73 2.34 1.39
N TYR A 21 2.24 3.26 0.58
CA TYR A 21 3.68 3.52 0.46
C TYR A 21 4.02 4.84 1.13
N SER A 22 5.09 4.85 1.93
CA SER A 22 5.69 6.09 2.42
C SER A 22 6.56 6.72 1.33
N LEU A 23 6.34 8.01 1.10
CA LEU A 23 7.12 8.87 0.23
C LEU A 23 8.02 9.74 1.12
N GLU A 24 9.11 9.18 1.63
CA GLU A 24 9.96 9.85 2.63
C GLU A 24 10.46 11.22 2.16
N ASP A 25 10.84 11.35 0.89
CA ASP A 25 11.31 12.62 0.30
C ASP A 25 10.26 13.75 0.35
N LEU A 26 8.97 13.38 0.39
CA LEU A 26 7.84 14.30 0.37
C LEU A 26 7.12 14.37 1.72
N PHE A 27 7.60 13.64 2.74
CA PHE A 27 6.91 13.45 4.01
C PHE A 27 5.42 13.10 3.82
N ALA A 28 5.12 12.25 2.84
CA ALA A 28 3.76 11.94 2.41
C ALA A 28 3.54 10.44 2.23
N TYR A 29 2.30 10.05 1.95
CA TYR A 29 1.88 8.68 1.68
C TYR A 29 1.12 8.61 0.37
N THR A 30 1.20 7.48 -0.32
CA THR A 30 0.33 7.21 -1.47
C THR A 30 -0.30 5.83 -1.33
N VAL A 31 -1.48 5.66 -1.92
CA VAL A 31 -2.28 4.45 -1.78
C VAL A 31 -2.44 3.81 -3.15
N GLU A 32 -2.07 2.54 -3.23
CA GLU A 32 -2.32 1.68 -4.36
C GLU A 32 -3.41 0.68 -4.01
N ILE A 33 -4.39 0.51 -4.90
CA ILE A 33 -5.43 -0.48 -4.79
C ILE A 33 -5.12 -1.65 -5.72
N ARG A 34 -5.29 -2.86 -5.19
CA ARG A 34 -5.22 -4.11 -5.94
C ARG A 34 -6.53 -4.86 -5.82
N GLU A 35 -7.08 -5.27 -6.96
CA GLU A 35 -8.31 -6.05 -7.06
C GLU A 35 -8.25 -6.91 -8.31
N ALA A 36 -8.23 -8.22 -8.15
CA ALA A 36 -8.03 -9.20 -9.21
C ALA A 36 -6.80 -8.86 -10.07
N ASP A 37 -7.01 -8.60 -11.37
CA ASP A 37 -5.96 -8.23 -12.33
C ASP A 37 -5.76 -6.71 -12.45
N LYS A 38 -6.37 -5.91 -11.57
CA LYS A 38 -6.28 -4.45 -11.60
C LYS A 38 -5.37 -3.94 -10.50
N ARG A 39 -4.53 -2.98 -10.88
CA ARG A 39 -3.68 -2.21 -9.97
C ARG A 39 -3.78 -0.74 -10.38
N TYR A 40 -4.12 0.12 -9.42
CA TYR A 40 -4.19 1.56 -9.66
C TYR A 40 -3.85 2.34 -8.40
N TYR A 41 -3.36 3.56 -8.56
CA TYR A 41 -3.17 4.49 -7.44
C TYR A 41 -4.45 5.29 -7.22
N VAL A 42 -4.77 5.57 -5.96
CA VAL A 42 -5.83 6.52 -5.62
C VAL A 42 -5.44 7.89 -6.17
N ALA A 43 -6.28 8.43 -7.04
CA ALA A 43 -5.95 9.58 -7.87
C ALA A 43 -7.12 10.57 -7.92
N ASN A 44 -6.80 11.85 -8.17
CA ASN A 44 -7.76 12.90 -8.50
C ASN A 44 -7.62 13.31 -9.98
N SER A 45 -8.23 14.42 -10.40
CA SER A 45 -8.14 14.94 -11.77
C SER A 45 -6.72 15.31 -12.22
N GLU A 46 -5.77 15.46 -11.30
CA GLU A 46 -4.40 15.90 -11.54
C GLU A 46 -3.37 14.75 -11.44
N GLY A 47 -3.76 13.59 -10.91
CA GLY A 47 -2.90 12.42 -10.79
C GLY A 47 -3.00 11.70 -9.44
N PRO A 48 -2.04 10.82 -9.11
CA PRO A 48 -1.99 10.11 -7.82
C PRO A 48 -1.99 11.09 -6.65
N ILE A 49 -2.84 10.83 -5.66
CA ILE A 49 -2.94 11.67 -4.46
C ILE A 49 -1.78 11.32 -3.52
N SER A 50 -1.17 12.36 -2.96
CA SER A 50 -0.21 12.27 -1.85
C SER A 50 -0.89 12.76 -0.58
N PHE A 51 -0.98 11.90 0.43
CA PHE A 51 -1.58 12.18 1.72
C PHE A 51 -0.51 12.64 2.70
N GLY A 52 -0.75 13.70 3.46
CA GLY A 52 0.25 14.25 4.40
C GLY A 52 0.42 13.42 5.67
N ASN A 53 -0.47 12.46 5.93
CA ASN A 53 -0.41 11.59 7.10
C ASN A 53 -1.01 10.20 6.80
N MET A 54 -0.74 9.24 7.69
CA MET A 54 -1.19 7.86 7.53
C MET A 54 -2.71 7.71 7.67
N LYS A 55 -3.33 8.56 8.49
CA LYS A 55 -4.77 8.52 8.73
C LYS A 55 -5.55 8.81 7.44
N ASP A 56 -5.19 9.87 6.73
CA ASP A 56 -5.84 10.25 5.47
C ASP A 56 -5.62 9.19 4.39
N ALA A 57 -4.43 8.57 4.34
CA ALA A 57 -4.13 7.46 3.43
C ALA A 57 -4.99 6.21 3.75
N ARG A 58 -5.18 5.91 5.03
CA ARG A 58 -6.07 4.84 5.48
C ARG A 58 -7.53 5.14 5.16
N ASP A 59 -8.00 6.36 5.44
CA ASP A 59 -9.37 6.79 5.14
C ASP A 59 -9.65 6.72 3.62
N ALA A 60 -8.66 7.02 2.79
CA ALA A 60 -8.75 6.83 1.34
C ALA A 60 -8.84 5.35 0.95
N ALA A 61 -8.08 4.46 1.58
CA ALA A 61 -8.18 3.01 1.36
C ALA A 61 -9.58 2.47 1.73
N ILE A 62 -10.14 2.91 2.86
CA ILE A 62 -11.51 2.55 3.29
C ILE A 62 -12.53 3.07 2.28
N LYS A 63 -12.39 4.33 1.83
CA LYS A 63 -13.28 4.95 0.85
C LYS A 63 -13.27 4.23 -0.51
N GLU A 64 -12.12 3.69 -0.91
CA GLU A 64 -11.99 2.84 -2.09
C GLU A 64 -12.61 1.45 -1.90
N GLY A 65 -13.03 1.09 -0.68
CA GLY A 65 -13.61 -0.21 -0.36
C GLY A 65 -12.56 -1.30 -0.21
N ALA A 66 -11.32 -0.94 0.15
CA ALA A 66 -10.33 -1.95 0.51
C ALA A 66 -10.78 -2.69 1.77
N VAL A 67 -10.70 -4.02 1.74
CA VAL A 67 -11.03 -4.92 2.85
C VAL A 67 -9.79 -5.24 3.66
N ALA A 68 -8.61 -5.16 3.05
CA ALA A 68 -7.33 -5.29 3.70
C ALA A 68 -6.44 -4.10 3.34
N ALA A 69 -5.58 -3.67 4.27
CA ALA A 69 -4.58 -2.64 4.00
C ALA A 69 -3.23 -3.02 4.61
N TYR A 70 -2.16 -2.66 3.90
CA TYR A 70 -0.80 -2.94 4.33
C TYR A 70 0.09 -1.71 4.10
N LEU A 71 0.97 -1.43 5.05
CA LEU A 71 2.04 -0.44 4.93
C LEU A 71 3.29 -1.12 4.37
N ALA A 72 3.81 -0.66 3.25
CA ALA A 72 5.11 -1.09 2.74
C ALA A 72 6.25 -0.49 3.59
N LEU A 73 7.04 -1.35 4.22
CA LEU A 73 8.08 -1.03 5.20
C LEU A 73 9.49 -0.98 4.60
N SER A 74 9.79 -1.75 3.56
CA SER A 74 11.17 -1.84 3.04
C SER A 74 11.34 -1.13 1.70
N LYS A 75 11.86 0.10 1.77
CA LYS A 75 12.24 1.02 0.68
C LYS A 75 11.14 1.98 0.26
N THR A 76 11.49 3.25 0.43
CA THR A 76 11.02 4.42 -0.30
C THR A 76 10.64 4.09 -1.73
N TYR A 77 9.54 4.69 -2.18
CA TYR A 77 9.10 4.68 -3.58
C TYR A 77 10.26 5.07 -4.52
N ASP A 78 11.03 4.09 -4.96
CA ASP A 78 12.08 4.30 -5.95
C ASP A 78 11.39 4.32 -7.32
N LYS A 79 11.28 5.52 -7.89
CA LYS A 79 10.65 5.82 -9.19
C LYS A 79 11.14 4.90 -10.32
N THR A 80 12.29 4.25 -10.13
CA THR A 80 12.93 3.32 -11.06
C THR A 80 12.29 1.93 -11.13
N GLY A 81 11.50 1.52 -10.13
CA GLY A 81 10.91 0.17 -10.05
C GLY A 81 9.54 -0.01 -10.71
N ILE A 82 8.99 1.02 -11.34
CA ILE A 82 7.61 1.04 -11.87
C ILE A 82 7.49 0.28 -13.21
N ASN A 83 8.60 0.06 -13.92
CA ASN A 83 8.59 -0.50 -15.28
C ASN A 83 8.85 -2.01 -15.40
N ASN A 84 8.78 -2.78 -14.31
CA ASN A 84 8.89 -4.24 -14.41
C ASN A 84 7.54 -4.92 -14.12
N PRO A 85 6.68 -5.13 -15.14
CA PRO A 85 5.37 -5.76 -14.97
C PRO A 85 5.44 -7.24 -14.56
N ASN A 86 6.64 -7.86 -14.53
CA ASN A 86 6.83 -9.28 -14.24
C ASN A 86 7.37 -9.60 -12.84
N GLN A 87 7.54 -8.61 -11.95
CA GLN A 87 8.07 -8.87 -10.60
C GLN A 87 6.96 -9.06 -9.57
N ASN A 88 6.95 -10.24 -8.94
CA ASN A 88 6.00 -10.61 -7.89
C ASN A 88 6.17 -9.67 -6.67
N PRO A 89 5.16 -8.84 -6.33
CA PRO A 89 5.28 -7.84 -5.27
C PRO A 89 5.50 -8.44 -3.87
N GLN A 90 5.14 -9.71 -3.69
CA GLN A 90 5.38 -10.49 -2.47
C GLN A 90 6.87 -10.59 -2.12
N GLU A 91 7.75 -10.42 -3.12
CA GLU A 91 9.21 -10.43 -2.96
C GLU A 91 9.80 -9.02 -2.86
N ARG A 92 8.99 -7.95 -2.99
CA ARG A 92 9.49 -6.58 -3.14
C ARG A 92 9.56 -5.80 -1.83
N PHE A 93 8.66 -6.04 -0.88
CA PHE A 93 8.56 -5.24 0.33
C PHE A 93 8.24 -6.08 1.58
N ASP A 94 8.85 -5.73 2.70
CA ASP A 94 8.27 -6.03 4.02
C ASP A 94 6.97 -5.23 4.15
N TYR A 95 5.89 -5.82 4.69
CA TYR A 95 4.70 -5.02 5.01
C TYR A 95 4.19 -5.24 6.43
N SER A 96 3.52 -4.21 6.96
CA SER A 96 2.74 -4.28 8.19
C SER A 96 1.26 -4.19 7.87
N SER A 97 0.44 -5.07 8.46
CA SER A 97 -1.02 -4.96 8.36
C SER A 97 -1.51 -3.67 9.01
N ILE A 98 -2.46 -3.01 8.36
CA ILE A 98 -3.18 -1.85 8.87
C ILE A 98 -4.59 -2.31 9.22
N ASN A 99 -5.03 -2.04 10.45
CA ASN A 99 -6.40 -2.28 10.85
C ASN A 99 -7.32 -1.26 10.16
N LEU A 100 -8.33 -1.73 9.42
CA LEU A 100 -9.29 -0.85 8.76
C LEU A 100 -10.54 -0.60 9.62
N ASP A 101 -10.79 -1.40 10.65
CA ASP A 101 -12.01 -1.34 11.47
C ASP A 101 -11.98 -0.33 12.61
N GLU A 102 -10.82 0.27 12.93
CA GLU A 102 -10.73 1.35 13.92
C GLU A 102 -11.32 2.64 13.35
N ALA A 103 -12.65 2.77 13.33
CA ALA A 103 -13.27 4.08 13.32
C ALA A 103 -12.73 4.82 14.55
N ASP A 104 -12.08 5.97 14.34
CA ASP A 104 -11.51 6.79 15.40
C ASP A 104 -12.51 6.92 16.57
N GLU A 105 -12.15 6.40 17.74
CA GLU A 105 -12.74 6.79 19.03
C GLU A 105 -12.24 8.18 19.45
#